data_AF-B4FM99-F1
#
_entry.id   AF-B4FM99-F1
#
_cell.length_a   1.000
_cell.length_b   1.000
_cell.length_c   1.000
_cell.angle_alpha   90.00
_cell.angle_beta   90.00
_cell.angle_gamma   90.00
#
_symmetry.space_group_name_H-M   'P 1'
#
loop_
_entity.id
_entity.type
_entity.pdbx_description
1 polymer ?
#
loop_
_entity_poly.entity_id
_entity_poly.type
_entity_poly.pdbx_seq_one_letter_code
_entity_poly.pdbx_strand_id
1 'polypeptide(L)'
;MLRFDEAKVCVRELDWKMAWPPPVGTYDPSDPSRYLWSASEVEEAEKATVLFAADVIYSDDLTNLFFNTVKKLMSVGAKKVLYLALEKRYNFSVDELDVVANGYTHFRSFFTAQDEHGDPSNRSGPGFVGKQIDPAEIPQYIREYERGKDLEMWMIMYSPEEKQHSNSTKTVFSF
;
A
#
# COMPACT_ATOMS: atom_id res chain seq x y z
N MET A 1 -36.31 9.23 -3.86
CA MET A 1 -35.70 7.99 -4.37
C MET A 1 -34.22 8.27 -4.55
N LEU A 2 -33.39 7.93 -3.56
CA LEU A 2 -31.95 8.09 -3.66
C LEU A 2 -31.46 7.00 -4.63
N ARG A 3 -30.95 7.39 -5.79
CA ARG A 3 -30.19 6.46 -6.63
C ARG A 3 -28.90 6.17 -5.87
N PHE A 4 -28.74 4.93 -5.42
CA PHE A 4 -27.40 4.43 -5.14
C PHE A 4 -26.69 4.40 -6.49
N ASP A 5 -25.59 5.14 -6.62
CA ASP A 5 -24.71 4.95 -7.77
C ASP A 5 -24.30 3.49 -7.79
N GLU A 6 -24.54 2.83 -8.92
CA GLU A 6 -24.23 1.43 -9.11
C GLU A 6 -22.71 1.24 -8.99
N ALA A 7 -22.27 0.28 -8.19
CA ALA A 7 -20.85 0.04 -7.98
C ALA A 7 -20.18 -0.33 -9.31
N LYS A 8 -19.30 0.55 -9.80
CA LYS A 8 -18.55 0.34 -11.02
C LYS A 8 -17.25 -0.41 -10.72
N VAL A 9 -16.99 -1.50 -11.43
CA VAL A 9 -15.74 -2.25 -11.35
C VAL A 9 -14.88 -1.95 -12.57
N CYS A 10 -13.66 -1.44 -12.33
CA CYS A 10 -12.67 -1.17 -13.37
C CYS A 10 -11.46 -2.09 -13.17
N VAL A 11 -11.02 -2.78 -14.21
CA VAL A 11 -9.83 -3.65 -14.17
C VAL A 11 -8.73 -3.03 -15.00
N ARG A 12 -7.60 -2.73 -14.37
CA ARG A 12 -6.46 -2.07 -15.01
C ARG A 12 -5.16 -2.77 -14.66
N GLU A 13 -4.21 -2.74 -15.59
CA GLU A 13 -2.87 -3.26 -15.38
C GLU A 13 -2.05 -2.21 -14.61
N LEU A 14 -1.39 -2.63 -13.53
CA LEU A 14 -0.53 -1.77 -12.74
C LEU A 14 0.85 -2.42 -12.60
N ASP A 15 1.75 -2.10 -13.53
CA ASP A 15 3.15 -2.54 -13.45
C ASP A 15 3.93 -1.65 -12.47
N TRP A 16 4.32 -2.21 -11.32
CA TRP A 16 5.08 -1.50 -10.28
C TRP A 16 6.50 -1.12 -10.71
N LYS A 17 7.02 -1.66 -11.82
CA LYS A 17 8.30 -1.22 -12.41
C LYS A 17 8.18 0.16 -13.04
N MET A 18 6.97 0.57 -13.41
CA MET A 18 6.68 1.88 -13.96
C MET A 18 6.30 2.84 -12.83
N ALA A 19 6.67 4.12 -12.98
CA ALA A 19 6.28 5.13 -12.00
C ALA A 19 4.77 5.38 -12.05
N TRP A 20 4.13 5.60 -10.89
CA TRP A 20 2.80 6.20 -10.83
C TRP A 20 2.88 7.70 -11.20
N PRO A 21 1.96 8.24 -12.03
CA PRO A 21 0.80 7.57 -12.63
C PRO A 21 1.19 6.69 -13.84
N PRO A 22 0.43 5.60 -14.10
CA PRO A 22 0.69 4.69 -15.21
C PRO A 22 0.47 5.38 -16.56
N PRO A 23 1.06 4.84 -17.64
CA PRO A 23 0.79 5.33 -18.99
C PRO A 23 -0.71 5.29 -19.31
N VAL A 24 -1.21 6.42 -19.83
CA VAL A 24 -2.60 6.55 -20.26
C VAL A 24 -2.68 6.20 -21.75
N GLY A 25 -3.57 5.26 -22.09
CA GLY A 25 -3.79 4.80 -23.46
C GLY A 25 -5.01 5.44 -24.11
N THR A 26 -5.02 5.47 -25.45
CA THR A 26 -6.24 5.69 -26.24
C THR A 26 -6.82 4.33 -26.60
N TYR A 27 -8.10 4.09 -26.26
CA TYR A 27 -8.79 2.83 -26.54
C TYR A 27 -8.78 2.52 -28.05
N ASP A 28 -8.04 1.49 -28.46
CA ASP A 28 -8.16 0.86 -29.78
C ASP A 28 -8.83 -0.51 -29.59
N PRO A 29 -10.04 -0.74 -30.13
CA PRO A 29 -10.75 -2.01 -30.04
C PRO A 29 -9.99 -3.22 -30.61
N SER A 30 -8.95 -2.98 -31.43
CA SER A 30 -8.08 -3.97 -32.07
C SER A 30 -6.87 -4.36 -31.21
N ASP A 31 -6.60 -3.59 -30.16
CA ASP A 31 -5.36 -3.63 -29.38
C ASP A 31 -5.60 -4.34 -28.04
N PRO A 32 -4.68 -5.22 -27.56
CA PRO A 32 -4.68 -5.74 -26.18
C PRO A 32 -4.79 -4.68 -25.06
N SER A 33 -4.78 -3.38 -25.38
CA SER A 33 -5.07 -2.18 -24.58
C SER A 33 -6.26 -2.17 -23.60
N ARG A 34 -7.05 -3.25 -23.45
CA ARG A 34 -8.25 -3.28 -22.59
C ARG A 34 -8.01 -3.02 -21.10
N TYR A 35 -6.76 -3.12 -20.65
CA TYR A 35 -6.34 -2.87 -19.27
C TYR A 35 -5.55 -1.57 -19.09
N LEU A 36 -5.41 -0.76 -20.14
CA LEU A 36 -4.78 0.56 -20.05
C LEU A 36 -5.64 1.53 -19.26
N TRP A 37 -4.96 2.43 -18.56
CA TRP A 37 -5.60 3.48 -17.79
C TRP A 37 -6.10 4.59 -18.70
N SER A 38 -7.26 5.15 -18.36
CA SER A 38 -7.68 6.47 -18.85
C SER A 38 -7.32 7.56 -17.84
N ALA A 39 -7.20 8.81 -18.29
CA ALA A 39 -6.91 9.94 -17.40
C ALA A 39 -7.95 10.10 -16.28
N SER A 40 -9.24 9.89 -16.58
CA SER A 40 -10.31 9.96 -15.58
C SER A 40 -10.22 8.87 -14.51
N GLU A 41 -9.72 7.68 -14.87
CA GLU A 41 -9.55 6.58 -13.92
C GLU A 41 -8.33 6.78 -13.02
N VAL A 42 -7.27 7.41 -13.54
CA VAL A 42 -6.14 7.85 -12.73
C VAL A 42 -6.61 8.87 -11.69
N GLU A 43 -7.39 9.87 -12.10
CA GLU A 43 -7.98 10.84 -11.16
C GLU A 43 -8.91 10.19 -10.12
N GLU A 44 -9.66 9.15 -10.52
CA GLU A 44 -10.55 8.40 -9.64
C GLU A 44 -9.74 7.59 -8.60
N ALA A 45 -8.67 6.91 -9.02
CA ALA A 45 -7.71 6.27 -8.11
C ALA A 45 -7.03 7.29 -7.18
N GLU A 46 -6.74 8.48 -7.71
CA GLU A 46 -6.36 9.73 -7.02
C GLU A 46 -7.21 10.00 -5.76
N LYS A 47 -8.52 9.89 -5.95
CA LYS A 47 -9.55 10.22 -4.97
C LYS A 47 -9.88 9.07 -4.01
N ALA A 48 -9.42 7.86 -4.29
CA ALA A 48 -9.65 6.71 -3.41
C ALA A 48 -9.10 6.97 -2.00
N THR A 49 -9.79 6.47 -0.99
CA THR A 49 -9.39 6.60 0.42
C THR A 49 -8.90 5.27 1.01
N VAL A 50 -9.17 4.16 0.33
CA VAL A 50 -8.79 2.82 0.76
C VAL A 50 -8.10 2.09 -0.39
N LEU A 51 -6.98 1.46 -0.07
CA LEU A 51 -6.26 0.55 -0.95
C LEU A 51 -6.34 -0.85 -0.34
N PHE A 52 -6.54 -1.86 -1.17
CA PHE A 52 -6.47 -3.26 -0.78
C PHE A 52 -5.35 -3.95 -1.55
N ALA A 53 -4.55 -4.76 -0.86
CA ALA A 53 -3.59 -5.66 -1.48
C ALA A 53 -3.64 -7.02 -0.77
N ALA A 54 -3.48 -8.09 -1.52
CA ALA A 54 -3.44 -9.43 -0.99
C ALA A 54 -2.39 -10.24 -1.74
N ASP A 55 -1.54 -10.97 -1.00
CA ASP A 55 -0.55 -11.89 -1.55
C ASP A 55 0.36 -11.20 -2.61
N VAL A 56 0.95 -10.06 -2.24
CA VAL A 56 1.82 -9.23 -3.10
C VAL A 56 3.30 -9.23 -2.69
N ILE A 57 3.63 -9.94 -1.60
CA ILE A 57 4.98 -9.98 -1.01
C ILE A 57 5.64 -11.30 -1.38
N TYR A 58 6.70 -11.25 -2.20
CA TYR A 58 7.36 -12.45 -2.75
C TYR A 58 8.89 -12.38 -2.72
N SER A 59 9.45 -11.21 -2.99
CA SER A 59 10.89 -10.93 -2.98
C SER A 59 11.13 -9.49 -2.57
N ASP A 60 12.35 -9.17 -2.15
CA ASP A 60 12.71 -7.83 -1.70
C ASP A 60 12.55 -6.80 -2.84
N ASP A 61 12.95 -7.16 -4.07
CA ASP A 61 12.83 -6.30 -5.24
C ASP A 61 11.37 -5.96 -5.58
N LEU A 62 10.49 -6.96 -5.62
CA LEU A 62 9.06 -6.71 -5.88
C LEU A 62 8.44 -5.91 -4.73
N THR A 63 8.83 -6.18 -3.49
CA THR A 63 8.37 -5.44 -2.32
C THR A 63 8.79 -3.97 -2.40
N ASN A 64 10.03 -3.68 -2.82
CA ASN A 64 10.50 -2.32 -3.07
C ASN A 64 9.63 -1.58 -4.10
N LEU A 65 9.39 -2.21 -5.24
CA LEU A 65 8.58 -1.62 -6.32
C LEU A 65 7.13 -1.37 -5.86
N PHE A 66 6.56 -2.33 -5.13
CA PHE A 66 5.22 -2.21 -4.55
C PHE A 66 5.13 -1.03 -3.58
N PHE A 67 6.00 -0.94 -2.58
CA PHE A 67 5.96 0.16 -1.60
C PHE A 67 6.30 1.52 -2.21
N ASN A 68 7.14 1.57 -3.24
CA ASN A 68 7.36 2.80 -4.01
C ASN A 68 6.06 3.25 -4.70
N THR A 69 5.33 2.33 -5.31
CA THR A 69 4.02 2.60 -5.95
C THR A 69 3.00 3.05 -4.91
N VAL A 70 2.87 2.32 -3.80
CA VAL A 70 1.96 2.67 -2.69
C VAL A 70 2.30 4.05 -2.12
N LYS A 71 3.58 4.35 -1.90
CA LYS A 71 4.02 5.67 -1.41
C LYS A 71 3.53 6.78 -2.33
N LYS A 72 3.67 6.62 -3.65
CA LYS A 72 3.20 7.60 -4.64
C LYS A 72 1.68 7.76 -4.57
N LEU A 73 0.94 6.65 -4.63
CA LEU A 73 -0.53 6.65 -4.54
C LEU A 73 -1.05 7.32 -3.25
N MET A 74 -0.44 7.01 -2.11
CA MET A 74 -0.84 7.55 -0.81
C MET A 74 -0.36 8.98 -0.58
N SER A 75 0.57 9.49 -1.39
CA SER A 75 1.06 10.88 -1.33
C SER A 75 0.26 11.87 -2.17
N VAL A 76 -0.66 11.39 -3.01
CA VAL A 76 -1.47 12.22 -3.93
C VAL A 76 -2.94 12.10 -3.59
N GLY A 77 -3.70 13.18 -3.76
CA GLY A 77 -5.16 13.19 -3.61
C GLY A 77 -5.63 13.04 -2.17
N ALA A 78 -6.66 12.22 -1.94
CA ALA A 78 -7.24 12.02 -0.61
C ALA A 78 -6.29 11.22 0.30
N LYS A 79 -6.38 11.43 1.62
CA LYS A 79 -5.68 10.61 2.62
C LYS A 79 -6.13 9.15 2.48
N LYS A 80 -5.17 8.25 2.33
CA LYS A 80 -5.43 6.81 2.09
C LYS A 80 -5.00 5.94 3.25
N VAL A 81 -5.63 4.78 3.34
CA VAL A 81 -5.20 3.65 4.19
C VAL A 81 -5.07 2.41 3.32
N LEU A 82 -3.95 1.69 3.46
CA LEU A 82 -3.74 0.40 2.81
C LEU A 82 -4.10 -0.72 3.77
N TYR A 83 -4.99 -1.62 3.35
CA TYR A 83 -5.19 -2.91 3.99
C TYR A 83 -4.45 -3.97 3.18
N LEU A 84 -3.47 -4.61 3.80
CA LEU A 84 -2.65 -5.63 3.16
C LEU A 84 -2.81 -6.96 3.90
N ALA A 85 -3.24 -7.99 3.18
CA ALA A 85 -3.26 -9.36 3.67
C ALA A 85 -2.13 -10.17 3.02
N LEU A 86 -1.48 -11.03 3.81
CA LEU A 86 -0.47 -11.95 3.30
C LEU A 86 -0.46 -13.24 4.12
N GLU A 87 -0.03 -14.32 3.49
CA GLU A 87 0.26 -15.58 4.17
C GLU A 87 1.76 -15.85 4.05
N LYS A 88 2.45 -16.02 5.18
CA LYS A 88 3.91 -16.26 5.16
C LYS A 88 4.22 -17.59 4.49
N ARG A 89 4.96 -17.53 3.37
CA ARG A 89 5.44 -18.71 2.64
C ARG A 89 6.88 -19.02 3.01
N TYR A 90 7.05 -20.02 3.86
CA TYR A 90 8.36 -20.51 4.27
C TYR A 90 8.93 -21.42 3.19
N ASN A 91 10.05 -21.01 2.61
CA ASN A 91 10.78 -21.78 1.62
C ASN A 91 12.26 -21.86 2.02
N PHE A 92 12.95 -22.92 1.61
CA PHE A 92 14.39 -22.99 1.78
C PHE A 92 15.06 -22.00 0.81
N SER A 93 15.77 -21.01 1.34
CA SER A 93 16.62 -20.12 0.55
C SER A 93 17.97 -20.79 0.33
N VAL A 94 18.37 -20.93 -0.93
CA VAL A 94 19.69 -21.47 -1.28
C VAL A 94 20.80 -20.47 -0.90
N ASP A 95 20.52 -19.18 -0.99
CA ASP A 95 21.49 -18.12 -0.68
C ASP A 95 21.76 -18.03 0.82
N GLU A 96 20.72 -18.21 1.65
CA GLU A 96 20.82 -18.18 3.11
C GLU A 96 21.05 -19.56 3.73
N LEU A 97 20.89 -20.63 2.94
CA LEU A 97 20.95 -22.03 3.37
C LEU A 97 20.01 -22.34 4.57
N ASP A 98 18.86 -21.66 4.64
CA ASP A 98 17.88 -21.77 5.72
C ASP A 98 16.44 -21.64 5.22
N VAL A 99 15.47 -22.03 6.05
CA VAL A 99 14.04 -21.86 5.81
C VAL A 99 13.61 -20.43 6.18
N VAL A 100 13.22 -19.65 5.18
CA VAL A 100 12.89 -18.23 5.32
C VAL A 100 11.53 -17.91 4.72
N ALA A 101 10.88 -16.88 5.26
CA ALA A 101 9.70 -16.27 4.65
C ALA A 101 10.17 -15.14 3.71
N ASN A 102 10.36 -15.48 2.43
CA ASN A 102 10.93 -14.55 1.44
C ASN A 102 10.14 -13.23 1.37
N GLY A 103 10.87 -12.10 1.39
CA GLY A 103 10.28 -10.77 1.36
C GLY A 103 9.59 -10.31 2.65
N TYR A 104 9.34 -11.19 3.63
CA TYR A 104 8.57 -10.82 4.83
C TYR A 104 9.34 -9.86 5.75
N THR A 105 10.60 -10.18 6.05
CA THR A 105 11.46 -9.30 6.86
C THR A 105 11.61 -7.93 6.21
N HIS A 106 11.81 -7.91 4.89
CA HIS A 106 11.90 -6.67 4.12
C HIS A 106 10.59 -5.90 4.11
N PHE A 107 9.45 -6.56 3.91
CA PHE A 107 8.10 -5.99 4.06
C PHE A 107 7.90 -5.30 5.41
N ARG A 108 8.26 -5.95 6.53
CA ARG A 108 8.13 -5.35 7.86
C ARG A 108 9.02 -4.13 8.05
N SER A 109 10.17 -4.06 7.37
CA SER A 109 11.06 -2.90 7.44
C SER A 109 10.44 -1.61 6.87
N PHE A 110 9.39 -1.71 6.03
CA PHE A 110 8.74 -0.54 5.44
C PHE A 110 7.86 0.25 6.39
N PHE A 111 7.56 -0.24 7.60
CA PHE A 111 6.69 0.47 8.52
C PHE A 111 6.96 0.09 9.98
N THR A 112 6.96 1.10 10.85
CA THR A 112 6.97 0.88 12.30
C THR A 112 5.59 0.41 12.75
N ALA A 113 5.52 -0.60 13.61
CA ALA A 113 4.23 -1.00 14.15
C ALA A 113 3.77 0.02 15.20
N GLN A 114 2.48 0.34 15.19
CA GLN A 114 1.89 1.37 16.05
C GLN A 114 2.07 1.07 17.55
N ASP A 115 2.17 -0.21 17.90
CA ASP A 115 2.30 -0.68 19.29
C ASP A 115 3.77 -0.89 19.71
N GLU A 116 4.75 -0.68 18.82
CA GLU A 116 6.17 -0.73 19.17
C GLU A 116 6.50 0.50 20.04
N HIS A 117 6.84 0.26 21.32
CA HIS A 117 7.14 1.26 22.35
C HIS A 117 8.49 1.97 22.12
N GLY A 118 8.74 2.45 20.90
CA GLY A 118 9.95 3.17 20.54
C GLY A 118 9.92 4.65 20.96
N ASP A 119 11.08 5.16 21.39
CA ASP A 119 11.29 6.58 21.69
C ASP A 119 10.88 7.47 20.48
N PRO A 120 9.92 8.40 20.64
CA PRO A 120 9.45 9.25 19.56
C PRO A 120 10.52 10.19 19.00
N SER A 121 11.65 10.39 19.69
CA SER A 121 12.74 11.29 19.28
C SER A 121 13.67 10.69 18.20
N ASN A 122 13.59 9.39 17.95
CA ASN A 122 14.44 8.67 16.99
C ASN A 122 13.69 8.25 15.71
N ARG A 123 12.54 8.88 15.40
CA ARG A 123 11.76 8.63 14.17
C ARG A 123 12.44 9.20 12.92
N SER A 124 13.65 8.73 12.60
CA SER A 124 14.08 8.56 11.20
C SER A 124 13.58 7.20 10.68
N GLY A 125 12.34 6.87 11.05
CA GLY A 125 11.68 5.63 10.66
C GLY A 125 11.08 5.76 9.28
N PRO A 126 10.74 4.64 8.63
CA PRO A 126 10.08 4.66 7.34
C PRO A 126 8.80 5.50 7.41
N GLY A 127 8.48 6.23 6.35
CA GLY A 127 7.30 7.10 6.26
C GLY A 127 5.95 6.38 6.35
N PHE A 128 5.89 5.14 6.82
CA PHE A 128 4.67 4.38 7.03
C PHE A 128 4.57 3.87 8.49
N VAL A 129 3.33 3.79 8.96
CA VAL A 129 2.99 3.21 10.27
C VAL A 129 1.97 2.12 10.04
N GLY A 130 2.20 0.94 10.60
CA GLY A 130 1.32 -0.21 10.46
C GLY A 130 0.66 -0.61 11.77
N LYS A 131 -0.57 -1.11 11.69
CA LYS A 131 -1.29 -1.76 12.79
C LYS A 131 -1.71 -3.14 12.32
N GLN A 132 -1.34 -4.17 13.06
CA GLN A 132 -1.80 -5.52 12.76
C GLN A 132 -3.29 -5.64 13.15
N ILE A 133 -4.07 -6.29 12.29
CA ILE A 133 -5.47 -6.60 12.54
C ILE A 133 -5.56 -8.09 12.83
N ASP A 134 -6.21 -8.46 13.94
CA ASP A 134 -6.51 -9.85 14.24
C ASP A 134 -7.55 -10.36 13.22
N PRO A 135 -7.22 -11.37 12.40
CA PRO A 135 -8.19 -11.93 11.46
C PRO A 135 -9.47 -12.43 12.13
N ALA A 136 -9.45 -12.80 13.41
CA ALA A 136 -10.64 -13.21 14.16
C ALA A 136 -11.70 -12.09 14.30
N GLU A 137 -11.29 -10.82 14.20
CA GLU A 137 -12.20 -9.67 14.22
C GLU A 137 -12.94 -9.48 12.88
N ILE A 138 -12.51 -10.17 11.81
CA ILE A 138 -13.07 -10.04 10.47
C ILE A 138 -14.06 -11.16 10.19
N PRO A 139 -15.31 -10.87 9.78
CA PRO A 139 -16.27 -11.89 9.41
C PRO A 139 -15.75 -12.84 8.33
N GLN A 140 -15.95 -14.14 8.53
CA GLN A 140 -15.56 -15.16 7.56
C GLN A 140 -16.76 -15.59 6.71
N TYR A 141 -16.77 -15.17 5.45
CA TYR A 141 -17.84 -15.51 4.51
C TYR A 141 -17.57 -16.80 3.73
N ILE A 142 -16.29 -17.12 3.47
CA ILE A 142 -15.87 -18.37 2.83
C ILE A 142 -15.55 -19.36 3.94
N ARG A 143 -16.45 -20.32 4.20
CA ARG A 143 -16.37 -21.19 5.39
C ARG A 143 -15.29 -22.27 5.27
N GLU A 144 -14.95 -22.64 4.04
CA GLU A 144 -13.99 -23.68 3.71
C GLU A 144 -12.54 -23.17 3.75
N TYR A 145 -12.33 -21.85 3.79
CA TYR A 145 -11.00 -21.26 3.87
C TYR A 145 -10.51 -21.26 5.33
N GLU A 146 -9.51 -22.07 5.63
CA GLU A 146 -8.89 -22.07 6.96
C GLU A 146 -7.92 -20.90 7.12
N ARG A 147 -8.17 -20.05 8.10
CA ARG A 147 -7.26 -18.95 8.47
C ARG A 147 -6.12 -19.52 9.32
N GLY A 148 -5.01 -19.84 8.66
CA GLY A 148 -3.81 -20.36 9.31
C GLY A 148 -3.10 -19.32 10.19
N LYS A 149 -2.22 -19.80 11.08
CA LYS A 149 -1.37 -18.95 11.95
C LYS A 149 -0.42 -18.01 11.19
N ASP A 150 -0.17 -18.32 9.92
CA ASP A 150 0.75 -17.60 9.06
C ASP A 150 0.04 -16.52 8.21
N LEU A 151 -1.29 -16.44 8.30
CA LEU A 151 -2.10 -15.38 7.74
C LEU A 151 -2.01 -14.13 8.62
N GLU A 152 -1.57 -13.03 8.01
CA GLU A 152 -1.51 -11.72 8.65
C GLU A 152 -2.31 -10.70 7.84
N MET A 153 -2.92 -9.76 8.56
CA MET A 153 -3.55 -8.60 7.96
C MET A 153 -3.05 -7.32 8.63
N TRP A 154 -2.73 -6.33 7.83
CA TRP A 154 -2.10 -5.09 8.26
C TRP A 154 -2.88 -3.89 7.72
N MET A 155 -3.13 -2.92 8.60
CA MET A 155 -3.55 -1.57 8.24
C MET A 155 -2.32 -0.68 8.20
N ILE A 156 -1.99 -0.11 7.05
CA ILE A 156 -0.78 0.69 6.83
C ILE A 156 -1.17 2.11 6.42
N MET A 157 -0.63 3.09 7.12
CA MET A 157 -0.85 4.51 6.90
C MET A 157 0.45 5.19 6.49
N TYR A 158 0.38 6.08 5.50
CA TYR A 158 1.52 6.91 5.10
C TYR A 158 1.57 8.18 5.95
N SER A 159 2.69 8.42 6.62
CA SER A 159 3.02 9.63 7.37
C SER A 159 4.24 10.26 6.71
N PRO A 160 4.07 11.26 5.81
CA PRO A 160 5.20 11.90 5.17
C PRO A 160 6.09 12.52 6.25
N GLU A 161 7.41 12.34 6.13
CA GLU A 161 8.38 13.02 6.99
C GLU A 161 8.14 14.53 6.90
N GLU A 162 7.89 15.18 8.03
CA GLU A 162 7.95 16.63 8.12
C GLU A 162 9.41 17.03 7.84
N LYS A 163 9.69 17.46 6.61
CA LYS A 163 10.94 18.15 6.33
C LYS A 163 11.01 19.32 7.30
N GLN A 164 11.94 19.26 8.26
CA GLN A 164 12.29 20.40 9.11
C GLN A 164 12.61 21.58 8.19
N HIS A 165 11.63 22.48 8.02
CA HIS A 165 11.88 23.75 7.35
C HIS A 165 12.70 24.58 8.32
N SER A 166 14.01 24.64 8.03
CA SER A 166 14.90 25.70 8.49
C SER A 166 14.19 27.05 8.41
N ASN A 167 13.91 27.64 9.58
CA ASN A 167 13.55 29.02 9.88
C ASN A 167 13.02 29.87 8.70
N SER A 168 11.70 29.99 8.59
CA SER A 168 11.08 31.16 7.96
C SER A 168 10.70 32.16 9.05
N THR A 169 11.32 33.32 8.99
CA THR A 169 11.11 34.49 9.84
C THR A 169 9.62 34.81 9.97
N LYS A 170 9.07 34.77 11.18
CA LYS A 170 7.74 35.29 11.47
C LYS A 170 7.75 36.81 11.28
N THR A 171 7.28 37.28 10.13
CA THR A 171 6.84 38.67 10.01
C THR A 171 5.48 38.78 10.71
N VAL A 172 5.49 39.42 11.87
CA VAL A 172 4.27 39.85 12.57
C VAL A 172 3.90 41.21 12.01
N PHE A 173 2.69 41.34 11.47
CA PHE A 173 2.06 42.65 11.26
C PHE A 173 1.13 42.91 12.43
N SER A 174 1.29 44.08 13.08
CA SER A 174 0.30 44.68 13.97
C SER A 174 -0.17 46.00 13.37
N PHE A 175 -1.47 46.29 13.46
CA PHE A 175 -2.05 47.59 13.14
C PHE A 175 -1.59 48.66 14.13
#